data_AF-A0A392PEA6-F1
#
_entry.id   AF-A0A392PEA6-F1
#
_cell.length_a   1.000
_cell.length_b   1.000
_cell.length_c   1.000
_cell.angle_alpha   90.00
_cell.angle_beta   90.00
_cell.angle_gamma   90.00
#
_symmetry.space_group_name_H-M   'P 1'
#
loop_
_entity.id
_entity.type
_entity.pdbx_description
1 polymer ?
#
loop_
_entity_poly.entity_id
_entity_poly.type
_entity_poly.pdbx_seq_one_letter_code
_entity_poly.pdbx_strand_id
1 'polypeptide(L)' 'PESFFNPLIPPTLEKLEKLGLIEDSDGARVIFVEGVDIPLIAVKRDGGYNYFSTDLASLCTNKKSTRVG' A
#
# COMPACT_ATOMS: atom_id res chain seq x y z
N PRO A 1 4.06 6.82 -15.95
CA PRO A 1 2.68 6.30 -16.16
C PRO A 1 2.35 5.36 -15.01
N GLU A 2 1.07 5.22 -14.60
CA GLU A 2 0.65 4.35 -13.46
C GLU A 2 1.36 3.00 -13.44
N SER A 3 1.36 2.36 -14.62
CA SER A 3 1.90 1.03 -14.86
C SER A 3 3.37 0.84 -14.46
N PHE A 4 4.15 1.92 -14.27
CA PHE A 4 5.52 1.85 -13.76
C PHE A 4 5.60 1.30 -12.32
N PHE A 5 4.57 1.56 -11.50
CA PHE A 5 4.56 1.17 -10.10
C PHE A 5 3.94 -0.20 -9.84
N ASN A 6 3.22 -0.77 -10.82
CA ASN A 6 2.59 -2.10 -10.71
C ASN A 6 3.54 -3.19 -10.18
N PRO A 7 4.82 -3.29 -10.61
CA PRO A 7 5.74 -4.31 -10.10
C PRO A 7 6.15 -4.10 -8.63
N LEU A 8 6.00 -2.87 -8.11
CA LEU A 8 6.36 -2.50 -6.74
C LEU A 8 5.20 -2.71 -5.74
N ILE A 9 3.98 -2.92 -6.24
CA ILE A 9 2.80 -3.13 -5.39
C ILE A 9 2.92 -4.44 -4.59
N PRO A 10 3.21 -5.62 -5.20
CA PRO A 10 3.32 -6.87 -4.44
C PRO A 10 4.34 -6.84 -3.29
N PRO A 11 5.60 -6.39 -3.47
CA PRO A 11 6.56 -6.36 -2.36
C PRO A 11 6.21 -5.32 -1.29
N THR A 12 5.50 -4.24 -1.65
CA THR A 12 5.02 -3.26 -0.68
C THR A 12 3.92 -3.84 0.20
N LEU A 13 2.95 -4.54 -0.41
CA LEU A 13 1.89 -5.21 0.33
C LEU A 13 2.44 -6.27 1.29
N GLU A 14 3.38 -7.10 0.84
CA GLU A 14 4.01 -8.11 1.71
C GLU A 14 4.67 -7.49 2.94
N LYS A 15 5.33 -6.35 2.77
CA LYS A 15 5.95 -5.62 3.88
C LYS A 15 4.92 -5.09 4.87
N LEU A 16 3.80 -4.54 4.37
CA LEU A 16 2.72 -4.01 5.21
C LEU A 16 1.96 -5.15 5.94
N GLU A 17 1.78 -6.30 5.30
CA GLU A 17 1.23 -7.51 5.92
C GLU A 17 2.13 -8.00 7.06
N LYS A 18 3.46 -8.05 6.84
CA LYS A 18 4.44 -8.41 7.88
C LYS A 18 4.46 -7.44 9.06
N LEU A 19 4.06 -6.19 8.84
CA LEU A 19 3.93 -5.18 9.89
C LEU A 19 2.57 -5.24 10.61
N GLY A 20 1.65 -6.10 10.18
CA GLY A 20 0.30 -6.20 10.74
C GLY A 20 -0.59 -4.99 10.42
N LEU A 21 -0.27 -4.26 9.35
CA LEU A 21 -0.98 -3.03 8.96
C LEU A 21 -2.10 -3.28 7.94
N ILE A 22 -2.20 -4.51 7.42
CA ILE A 22 -3.23 -4.91 6.46
C ILE A 22 -4.21 -5.85 7.15
N GLU A 23 -5.49 -5.56 6.96
CA GLU A 23 -6.60 -6.37 7.44
C GLU A 23 -7.47 -6.84 6.27
N ASP A 24 -8.09 -8.01 6.42
CA ASP A 24 -9.12 -8.49 5.49
C ASP A 24 -10.47 -7.88 5.86
N SER A 25 -11.18 -7.35 4.87
CA SER A 25 -12.49 -6.73 5.05
C SER A 25 -13.35 -6.93 3.80
N ASP A 26 -14.45 -7.68 3.94
CA ASP A 26 -15.39 -8.04 2.85
C ASP A 26 -14.72 -8.60 1.59
N GLY A 27 -13.67 -9.40 1.77
CA GLY A 27 -12.89 -9.99 0.68
C GLY A 27 -11.93 -9.02 -0.02
N ALA A 28 -11.79 -7.79 0.49
CA ALA A 28 -10.75 -6.84 0.12
C ALA A 28 -9.66 -6.78 1.21
N ARG A 29 -8.47 -6.31 0.84
CA ARG A 29 -7.40 -5.99 1.82
C ARG A 29 -7.37 -4.50 2.04
N VAL A 30 -7.44 -4.07 3.30
CA VAL A 30 -7.54 -2.66 3.69
C VAL A 30 -6.47 -2.26 4.71
N ILE A 31 -6.16 -0.97 4.76
CA ILE A 31 -5.24 -0.37 5.73
C ILE A 31 -6.00 0.72 6.48
N PHE A 32 -6.06 0.59 7.80
CA PHE A 32 -6.58 1.64 8.66
C PHE A 32 -5.48 2.65 8.99
N VAL A 33 -5.78 3.92 8.80
CA VAL A 33 -4.87 5.03 9.10
C VAL A 33 -5.53 5.88 10.17
N GLU A 34 -4.78 6.16 11.24
CA GLU A 34 -5.25 7.03 12.31
C GLU A 34 -5.62 8.41 11.76
N GLY A 35 -6.82 8.91 12.12
CA GLY A 35 -7.35 10.19 11.63
C GLY A 35 -8.00 10.13 10.25
N VAL A 36 -8.14 8.94 9.65
CA VAL A 36 -8.90 8.72 8.41
C VAL A 36 -10.11 7.84 8.70
N ASP A 37 -11.31 8.38 8.47
CA ASP A 37 -12.56 7.65 8.75
C ASP A 37 -12.84 6.49 7.79
N ILE A 38 -12.24 6.52 6.59
CA ILE A 38 -12.44 5.50 5.55
C ILE A 38 -11.14 4.73 5.35
N PRO A 39 -11.12 3.40 5.58
CA PRO A 39 -9.93 2.60 5.39
C PRO A 39 -9.50 2.62 3.92
N LEU A 40 -8.20 2.61 3.71
CA LEU A 40 -7.61 2.60 2.38
C LEU A 40 -7.64 1.18 1.82
N ILE A 41 -8.28 0.99 0.67
CA ILE A 41 -8.29 -0.31 -0.01
C ILE A 41 -6.91 -0.52 -0.63
N ALA A 42 -6.16 -1.51 -0.15
CA ALA A 42 -4.86 -1.90 -0.67
C ALA A 42 -5.00 -2.92 -1.82
N VAL A 43 -5.98 -3.83 -1.72
CA VAL A 43 -6.36 -4.77 -2.79
C VAL A 43 -7.87 -4.91 -2.83
N LYS A 44 -8.46 -4.74 -4.01
CA LYS A 44 -9.89 -4.94 -4.21
C LYS A 44 -10.29 -6.42 -4.09
N ARG A 45 -11.58 -6.67 -3.93
CA ARG A 45 -12.17 -8.02 -3.90
C ARG A 45 -11.90 -8.87 -5.14
N ASP A 46 -11.72 -8.25 -6.29
CA ASP A 46 -11.36 -8.92 -7.55
C ASP A 46 -9.85 -9.16 -7.71
N GLY A 47 -9.05 -8.84 -6.69
CA GLY A 47 -7.59 -8.95 -6.73
C GLY A 47 -6.90 -7.79 -7.45
N GLY A 48 -7.65 -6.82 -7.96
CA GLY A 48 -7.12 -5.64 -8.64
C GLY A 48 -6.54 -4.59 -7.66
N TYR A 49 -5.58 -3.82 -8.16
CA TYR A 49 -5.00 -2.68 -7.45
C TYR A 49 -5.68 -1.37 -7.88
N ASN A 50 -5.63 -0.37 -7.01
CA ASN A 50 -6.15 0.98 -7.23
C ASN A 50 -5.00 2.02 -7.24
N TYR A 51 -5.27 3.24 -7.71
CA TYR A 51 -4.29 4.35 -7.69
C TYR A 51 -3.61 4.52 -6.32
N PHE A 52 -4.35 4.27 -5.24
CA PHE A 52 -3.82 4.41 -3.88
C PHE A 52 -2.68 3.44 -3.56
N SER A 53 -2.72 2.20 -4.10
CA SER A 53 -1.61 1.25 -3.94
C SER A 53 -0.37 1.69 -4.74
N THR A 54 -0.56 2.36 -5.88
CA THR A 54 0.51 3.04 -6.64
C THR A 54 1.14 4.20 -5.86
N ASP A 55 0.32 5.07 -5.23
CA ASP A 55 0.79 6.19 -4.40
C ASP A 55 1.52 5.69 -3.14
N LEU A 56 1.00 4.65 -2.47
CA LEU A 56 1.67 4.00 -1.33
C LEU A 56 3.02 3.38 -1.73
N ALA A 57 3.08 2.70 -2.89
CA ALA A 57 4.33 2.17 -3.42
C ALA A 57 5.33 3.30 -3.72
N SER A 58 4.86 4.42 -4.30
CA SER A 58 5.67 5.61 -4.57
C SER A 58 6.24 6.22 -3.28
N LEU A 59 5.43 6.36 -2.23
CA LEU A 59 5.88 6.82 -0.90
C LEU A 59 6.89 5.86 -0.26
N CYS A 60 6.71 4.54 -0.44
CA CYS A 60 7.64 3.54 0.07
C CYS A 60 9.01 3.58 -0.64
N THR A 61 9.07 3.95 -1.93
CA THR A 61 10.35 4.07 -2.65
C THR A 61 11.17 5.31 -2.27
N ASN A 62 10.53 6.38 -1.79
CA ASN A 62 11.21 7.65 -1.48
C ASN A 62 11.84 7.73 -0.08
N LYS A 63 11.74 6.68 0.76
CA LYS A 63 12.57 6.57 1.98
C LYS A 63 13.87 5.80 1.72
N LYS A 64 14.67 6.26 0.75
CA LYS A 64 16.13 6.16 0.93
C LYS A 64 16.52 7.28 1.87
N SER A 65 16.61 6.94 3.15
CA SER A 65 17.16 7.81 4.20
C SER A 65 18.55 8.28 3.77
N THR A 66 18.64 9.48 3.21
CA THR A 66 19.82 10.32 3.34
C THR A 66 19.86 10.76 4.80
N ARG A 67 20.50 9.95 5.65
CA ARG A 67 21.19 10.49 6.82
C ARG A 67 22.34 11.33 6.26
N VAL A 68 22.12 12.63 6.12
CA VAL A 68 23.23 13.58 6.16
C VAL A 68 23.53 13.80 7.63
N GLY A 69 24.69 13.30 8.06
CA GLY A 69 25.31 13.68 9.32
C GLY A 69 25.97 15.03 9.23
#